data_AF-A0A166A045-F1
#
_entry.id   AF-A0A166A045-F1
#
_cell.length_a   1.000
_cell.length_b   1.000
_cell.length_c   1.000
_cell.angle_alpha   90.00
_cell.angle_beta   90.00
_cell.angle_gamma   90.00
#
_symmetry.space_group_name_H-M   'P 1'
#
loop_
_entity.id
_entity.type
_entity.pdbx_description
1 polymer ?
#
loop_
_entity_poly.entity_id
_entity_poly.type
_entity_poly.pdbx_seq_one_letter_code
_entity_poly.pdbx_strand_id
1 'polypeptide(L)'
;MPFPILSALLCLGRKYDIPRLHIEARKRLYRQFPSTLDNYDHTASGPAWNDIQPSVPNHAYLELLIIARRAGIHSILPHLLYNCCKIYTASEIIREGYAPAFPLREQVACLAGHRAACAAQAETTYRWLYDSNKISPKCNTPERCNITRRKRRESYFLPTPGAAGLDHWAGLEPEMRPVNLIQKSWLCDKCNKSARERHAAGRQEFWERLPSLFQLPPWQELLQEREDMCVDNL
;
A
#
# COMPACT_ATOMS: atom_id res chain seq x y z
N MET A 1 -15.25 -15.41 0.36
CA MET A 1 -15.27 -16.16 -0.92
C MET A 1 -13.87 -16.69 -1.20
N PRO A 2 -13.65 -18.01 -1.24
CA PRO A 2 -12.34 -18.60 -1.53
C PRO A 2 -11.77 -18.14 -2.88
N PHE A 3 -10.46 -17.95 -2.97
CA PHE A 3 -9.77 -17.53 -4.20
C PHE A 3 -10.02 -18.43 -5.42
N PRO A 4 -10.09 -19.76 -5.31
CA PRO A 4 -10.45 -20.60 -6.46
C PRO A 4 -11.84 -20.25 -7.01
N ILE A 5 -12.82 -20.01 -6.12
CA ILE A 5 -14.17 -19.59 -6.49
C ILE A 5 -14.12 -18.20 -7.12
N LEU A 6 -13.44 -17.24 -6.48
CA LEU A 6 -13.24 -15.89 -7.01
C LEU A 6 -12.66 -15.94 -8.43
N SER A 7 -11.61 -16.73 -8.64
CA SER A 7 -10.95 -16.86 -9.93
C SER A 7 -11.87 -17.47 -11.00
N ALA A 8 -12.66 -18.49 -10.63
CA ALA A 8 -13.66 -19.07 -11.51
C ALA A 8 -14.72 -18.04 -11.91
N LEU A 9 -15.27 -17.27 -10.96
CA LEU A 9 -16.29 -16.25 -11.25
C LEU A 9 -15.76 -15.12 -12.14
N LEU A 10 -14.50 -14.72 -11.95
CA LEU A 10 -13.85 -13.69 -12.75
C LEU A 10 -13.49 -14.17 -14.17
N CYS A 11 -12.96 -15.39 -14.32
CA CYS A 11 -12.51 -15.90 -15.62
C CYS A 11 -13.65 -16.52 -16.44
N LEU A 12 -14.57 -17.25 -15.80
CA LEU A 12 -15.67 -17.96 -16.47
C LEU A 12 -16.90 -17.07 -16.68
N GLY A 13 -17.17 -16.11 -15.77
CA GLY A 13 -18.31 -15.21 -15.91
C GLY A 13 -18.28 -14.40 -17.21
N ARG A 14 -17.07 -14.09 -17.72
CA ARG A 14 -16.85 -13.45 -19.04
C ARG A 14 -17.06 -14.39 -20.22
N LYS A 15 -16.83 -15.71 -20.04
CA LYS A 15 -16.88 -16.71 -21.12
C LYS A 15 -18.27 -17.35 -21.30
N TYR A 16 -19.05 -17.44 -20.22
CA TYR A 16 -20.34 -18.15 -20.20
C TYR A 16 -21.53 -17.22 -19.97
N ASP A 17 -21.33 -15.90 -20.12
CA ASP A 17 -22.38 -14.87 -20.03
C ASP A 17 -23.24 -15.00 -18.75
N ILE A 18 -22.57 -15.00 -17.59
CA ILE A 18 -23.25 -14.87 -16.29
C ILE A 18 -22.79 -13.56 -15.63
N PRO A 19 -23.25 -12.39 -16.14
CA PRO A 19 -22.73 -11.08 -15.73
C PRO A 19 -22.86 -10.84 -14.24
N ARG A 20 -23.95 -11.32 -13.62
CA ARG A 20 -24.23 -11.15 -12.19
C ARG A 20 -23.11 -11.68 -11.30
N LEU A 21 -22.57 -12.87 -11.59
CA LEU A 21 -21.51 -13.47 -10.76
C LEU A 21 -20.17 -12.79 -10.98
N HIS A 22 -19.89 -12.36 -12.23
CA HIS A 22 -18.70 -11.59 -12.57
C HIS A 22 -18.70 -10.22 -11.85
N ILE A 23 -19.83 -9.51 -11.88
CA ILE A 23 -20.05 -8.24 -11.19
C ILE A 23 -19.87 -8.40 -9.68
N GLU A 24 -20.46 -9.42 -9.08
CA GLU A 24 -20.36 -9.66 -7.63
C GLU A 24 -18.92 -9.95 -7.18
N ALA A 25 -18.18 -10.77 -7.94
CA ALA A 25 -16.77 -11.04 -7.68
C ALA A 25 -15.91 -9.76 -7.74
N ARG A 26 -16.15 -8.89 -8.72
CA ARG A 26 -15.46 -7.60 -8.85
C ARG A 26 -15.83 -6.63 -7.74
N LYS A 27 -17.11 -6.55 -7.33
CA LYS A 27 -17.56 -5.71 -6.20
C LYS A 27 -16.80 -6.06 -4.91
N ARG A 28 -16.61 -7.35 -4.62
CA ARG A 28 -15.84 -7.80 -3.44
C ARG A 28 -14.37 -7.42 -3.54
N LEU A 29 -13.75 -7.58 -4.70
CA LEU A 29 -12.38 -7.11 -4.93
C LEU A 29 -12.25 -5.60 -4.70
N TYR A 30 -13.14 -4.80 -5.25
CA TYR A 30 -13.03 -3.33 -5.16
C TYR A 30 -13.35 -2.77 -3.78
N ARG A 31 -14.12 -3.48 -2.95
CA ARG A 31 -14.24 -3.18 -1.52
C ARG A 31 -12.94 -3.44 -0.76
N GLN A 32 -12.25 -4.53 -1.08
CA GLN A 32 -10.97 -4.87 -0.45
C GLN A 32 -9.79 -4.00 -0.95
N PHE A 33 -9.87 -3.54 -2.20
CA PHE A 33 -8.84 -2.75 -2.88
C PHE A 33 -9.45 -1.45 -3.40
N PRO A 34 -9.65 -0.46 -2.52
CA PRO A 34 -10.26 0.81 -2.91
C PRO A 34 -9.39 1.61 -3.88
N SER A 35 -9.98 2.59 -4.56
CA SER A 35 -9.29 3.42 -5.56
C SER A 35 -8.79 4.76 -5.01
N THR A 36 -9.10 5.09 -3.75
CA THR A 36 -8.71 6.33 -3.10
C THR A 36 -7.98 6.04 -1.80
N LEU A 37 -7.02 6.92 -1.44
CA LEU A 37 -6.26 6.81 -0.19
C LEU A 37 -7.17 6.86 1.05
N ASP A 38 -8.21 7.69 1.01
CA ASP A 38 -9.19 7.83 2.09
C ASP A 38 -9.91 6.49 2.38
N ASN A 39 -10.46 5.86 1.33
CA ASN A 39 -11.07 4.55 1.46
C ASN A 39 -10.04 3.48 1.86
N TYR A 40 -8.79 3.58 1.38
CA TYR A 40 -7.71 2.69 1.80
C TYR A 40 -7.49 2.74 3.32
N ASP A 41 -7.44 3.95 3.89
CA ASP A 41 -7.28 4.16 5.34
C ASP A 41 -8.47 3.58 6.13
N HIS A 42 -9.69 3.67 5.59
CA HIS A 42 -10.87 3.04 6.17
C HIS A 42 -10.84 1.51 6.10
N THR A 43 -10.28 0.92 5.03
CA THR A 43 -10.15 -0.54 4.89
C THR A 43 -9.01 -1.13 5.72
N ALA A 44 -7.99 -0.34 6.05
CA ALA A 44 -6.83 -0.78 6.82
C ALA A 44 -7.13 -1.08 8.31
N SER A 45 -8.34 -0.77 8.79
CA SER A 45 -8.71 -0.77 10.21
C SER A 45 -9.60 -1.94 10.68
N GLY A 46 -9.85 -2.99 9.88
CA GLY A 46 -10.76 -4.10 10.23
C GLY A 46 -10.46 -5.42 9.50
N PRO A 47 -11.02 -6.58 9.92
CA PRO A 47 -10.37 -7.88 9.80
C PRO A 47 -10.07 -8.28 8.35
N ALA A 48 -8.84 -8.76 8.19
CA ALA A 48 -8.24 -9.25 6.97
C ALA A 48 -9.17 -10.20 6.18
N TRP A 49 -9.25 -10.04 4.86
CA TRP A 49 -9.75 -11.08 3.95
C TRP A 49 -11.18 -11.60 4.25
N ASN A 50 -12.06 -10.76 4.81
CA ASN A 50 -13.44 -11.17 5.17
C ASN A 50 -14.27 -11.54 3.94
N ASP A 51 -14.23 -10.70 2.89
CA ASP A 51 -15.05 -10.90 1.69
C ASP A 51 -14.45 -11.96 0.75
N ILE A 52 -13.12 -12.08 0.73
CA ILE A 52 -12.34 -12.97 -0.14
C ILE A 52 -11.25 -13.65 0.66
N GLN A 53 -11.14 -14.98 0.55
CA GLN A 53 -10.29 -15.79 1.42
C GLN A 53 -9.19 -16.46 0.60
N PRO A 54 -7.91 -16.29 0.99
CA PRO A 54 -6.79 -16.92 0.29
C PRO A 54 -6.81 -18.44 0.45
N SER A 55 -6.21 -19.14 -0.51
CA SER A 55 -6.01 -20.59 -0.41
C SER A 55 -4.92 -20.91 0.61
N VAL A 56 -3.86 -20.09 0.62
CA VAL A 56 -2.78 -20.13 1.62
C VAL A 56 -2.66 -18.74 2.26
N PRO A 57 -2.94 -18.60 3.58
CA PRO A 57 -2.94 -17.30 4.26
C PRO A 57 -1.65 -16.49 4.03
N ASN A 58 -0.50 -17.17 4.02
CA ASN A 58 0.82 -16.53 3.87
C ASN A 58 1.14 -16.10 2.43
N HIS A 59 0.33 -16.42 1.42
CA HIS A 59 0.62 -16.05 0.01
C HIS A 59 -0.54 -15.31 -0.66
N ALA A 60 -1.46 -14.75 0.14
CA ALA A 60 -2.69 -14.14 -0.34
C ALA A 60 -2.49 -13.07 -1.43
N TYR A 61 -1.53 -12.16 -1.26
CA TYR A 61 -1.30 -11.10 -2.26
C TYR A 61 -0.69 -11.63 -3.56
N LEU A 62 0.18 -12.65 -3.48
CA LEU A 62 0.77 -13.30 -4.66
C LEU A 62 -0.28 -14.07 -5.46
N GLU A 63 -1.08 -14.91 -4.79
CA GLU A 63 -2.18 -15.64 -5.43
C GLU A 63 -3.15 -14.68 -6.12
N LEU A 64 -3.53 -13.60 -5.42
CA LEU A 64 -4.50 -12.66 -5.95
C LEU A 64 -3.93 -11.84 -7.11
N LEU A 65 -2.64 -11.53 -7.11
CA LEU A 65 -1.98 -10.86 -8.24
C LEU A 65 -2.07 -11.69 -9.51
N ILE A 66 -1.83 -13.00 -9.42
CA ILE A 66 -1.97 -13.93 -10.55
C ILE A 66 -3.42 -13.96 -11.04
N ILE A 67 -4.39 -14.04 -10.13
CA ILE A 67 -5.82 -14.03 -10.47
C ILE A 67 -6.22 -12.73 -11.17
N ALA A 68 -5.80 -11.58 -10.63
CA ALA A 68 -6.11 -10.25 -11.15
C ALA A 68 -5.57 -10.08 -12.58
N ARG A 69 -4.32 -10.47 -12.82
CA ARG A 69 -3.70 -10.44 -14.16
C ARG A 69 -4.44 -11.33 -15.15
N ARG A 70 -4.78 -12.56 -14.75
CA ARG A 70 -5.50 -13.50 -15.62
C ARG A 70 -6.90 -13.02 -15.97
N ALA A 71 -7.59 -12.38 -15.03
CA ALA A 71 -8.92 -11.82 -15.23
C ALA A 71 -8.91 -10.44 -15.93
N GLY A 72 -7.74 -9.84 -16.12
CA GLY A 72 -7.61 -8.48 -16.66
C GLY A 72 -8.19 -7.41 -15.74
N ILE A 73 -8.04 -7.58 -14.42
CA ILE A 73 -8.47 -6.62 -13.39
C ILE A 73 -7.23 -5.83 -12.97
N HIS A 74 -7.02 -4.69 -13.61
CA HIS A 74 -5.78 -3.93 -13.50
C HIS A 74 -5.82 -2.92 -12.35
N SER A 75 -7.02 -2.43 -11.97
CA SER A 75 -7.18 -1.37 -10.97
C SER A 75 -6.69 -1.73 -9.57
N ILE A 76 -6.55 -3.02 -9.25
CA ILE A 76 -6.08 -3.49 -7.94
C ILE A 76 -4.58 -3.80 -7.90
N LEU A 77 -3.91 -3.84 -9.06
CA LEU A 77 -2.51 -4.24 -9.14
C LEU A 77 -1.54 -3.35 -8.37
N PRO A 78 -1.67 -2.01 -8.34
CA PRO A 78 -0.78 -1.16 -7.54
C PRO A 78 -0.79 -1.55 -6.06
N HIS A 79 -1.98 -1.90 -5.53
CA HIS A 79 -2.12 -2.35 -4.15
C HIS A 79 -1.47 -3.70 -3.90
N LEU A 80 -1.74 -4.67 -4.78
CA LEU A 80 -1.22 -6.02 -4.62
C LEU A 80 0.30 -6.03 -4.66
N LEU A 81 0.90 -5.33 -5.64
CA LEU A 81 2.34 -5.23 -5.77
C LEU A 81 2.97 -4.50 -4.57
N TYR A 82 2.36 -3.41 -4.10
CA TYR A 82 2.85 -2.71 -2.90
C TYR A 82 2.80 -3.57 -1.64
N ASN A 83 1.71 -4.32 -1.42
CA ASN A 83 1.61 -5.24 -0.29
C ASN A 83 2.60 -6.40 -0.42
N CYS A 84 2.88 -6.89 -1.63
CA CYS A 84 3.94 -7.85 -1.85
C CYS A 84 5.30 -7.30 -1.40
N CYS A 85 5.63 -6.05 -1.73
CA CYS A 85 6.86 -5.39 -1.26
C CYS A 85 6.90 -5.19 0.26
N LYS A 86 5.76 -5.00 0.91
CA LYS A 86 5.67 -4.76 2.36
C LYS A 86 5.77 -6.04 3.18
N ILE A 87 5.24 -7.16 2.66
CA ILE A 87 5.02 -8.38 3.43
C ILE A 87 6.04 -9.46 3.11
N TYR A 88 6.49 -9.56 1.85
CA TYR A 88 7.36 -10.65 1.41
C TYR A 88 8.80 -10.20 1.27
N THR A 89 9.72 -11.06 1.70
CA THR A 89 11.13 -10.94 1.41
C THR A 89 11.43 -11.22 -0.07
N ALA A 90 12.57 -10.76 -0.56
CA ALA A 90 13.02 -11.07 -1.92
C ALA A 90 13.11 -12.59 -2.16
N SER A 91 13.57 -13.35 -1.15
CA SER A 91 13.64 -14.81 -1.22
C SER A 91 12.26 -15.44 -1.34
N GLU A 92 11.25 -14.98 -0.61
CA GLU A 92 9.87 -15.48 -0.73
C GLU A 92 9.24 -15.15 -2.09
N ILE A 93 9.56 -13.99 -2.68
CA ILE A 93 9.09 -13.60 -4.01
C ILE A 93 9.74 -14.45 -5.10
N ILE A 94 11.05 -14.73 -4.99
CA ILE A 94 11.82 -15.48 -5.98
C ILE A 94 11.59 -16.99 -5.86
N ARG A 95 11.16 -17.48 -4.69
CA ARG A 95 11.18 -18.90 -4.34
C ARG A 95 10.54 -19.79 -5.40
N GLU A 96 11.37 -20.59 -6.05
CA GLU A 96 10.93 -21.72 -6.86
C GLU A 96 10.56 -22.89 -5.95
N GLY A 97 9.41 -23.52 -6.18
CA GLY A 97 8.99 -24.73 -5.46
C GLY A 97 7.58 -24.71 -4.85
N TYR A 98 6.88 -23.56 -4.87
CA TYR A 98 5.46 -23.49 -4.53
C TYR A 98 4.68 -23.34 -5.83
N ALA A 99 3.82 -24.31 -6.12
CA ALA A 99 2.97 -24.27 -7.30
C ALA A 99 1.74 -23.37 -7.04
N PRO A 100 1.39 -22.47 -7.96
CA PRO A 100 2.13 -22.12 -9.18
C PRO A 100 3.33 -21.22 -8.88
N ALA A 101 4.46 -21.49 -9.55
CA ALA A 101 5.64 -20.64 -9.47
C ALA A 101 5.27 -19.20 -9.88
N PHE A 102 5.72 -18.23 -9.10
CA PHE A 102 5.39 -16.83 -9.35
C PHE A 102 6.02 -16.38 -10.68
N PRO A 103 5.26 -15.86 -11.67
CA PRO A 103 5.82 -15.54 -12.97
C PRO A 103 6.99 -14.56 -12.87
N LEU A 104 8.06 -14.79 -13.63
CA LEU A 104 9.27 -13.95 -13.60
C LEU A 104 8.96 -12.46 -13.76
N ARG A 105 7.99 -12.11 -14.62
CA ARG A 105 7.51 -10.74 -14.79
C ARG A 105 7.05 -10.10 -13.48
N GLU A 106 6.27 -10.82 -12.67
CA GLU A 106 5.74 -10.29 -11.42
C GLU A 106 6.83 -10.28 -10.33
N GLN A 107 7.77 -11.24 -10.34
CA GLN A 107 8.97 -11.18 -9.49
C GLN A 107 9.75 -9.88 -9.73
N VAL A 108 10.06 -9.60 -11.00
CA VAL A 108 10.79 -8.39 -11.39
C VAL A 108 10.00 -7.13 -11.02
N ALA A 109 8.69 -7.11 -11.25
CA ALA A 109 7.83 -5.99 -10.88
C ALA A 109 7.85 -5.71 -9.37
N CYS A 110 7.74 -6.73 -8.53
CA CYS A 110 7.81 -6.57 -7.07
C CYS A 110 9.19 -6.11 -6.60
N LEU A 111 10.28 -6.69 -7.12
CA LEU A 111 11.64 -6.34 -6.69
C LEU A 111 12.05 -4.93 -7.14
N ALA A 112 11.80 -4.57 -8.40
CA ALA A 112 12.05 -3.23 -8.92
C ALA A 112 11.15 -2.20 -8.21
N GLY A 113 9.87 -2.55 -8.03
CA GLY A 113 8.89 -1.73 -7.34
C GLY A 113 9.21 -1.50 -5.87
N HIS A 114 9.78 -2.49 -5.16
CA HIS A 114 10.24 -2.31 -3.78
C HIS A 114 11.30 -1.20 -3.71
N ARG A 115 12.31 -1.23 -4.59
CA ARG A 115 13.34 -0.18 -4.63
C ARG A 115 12.75 1.18 -4.97
N ALA A 116 11.84 1.24 -5.96
CA ALA A 116 11.16 2.48 -6.34
C ALA A 116 10.30 3.04 -5.19
N ALA A 117 9.57 2.18 -4.48
CA ALA A 117 8.76 2.55 -3.32
C ALA A 117 9.62 3.09 -2.16
N CYS A 118 10.74 2.44 -1.84
CA CYS A 118 11.65 2.93 -0.80
C CYS A 118 12.28 4.29 -1.15
N ALA A 119 12.55 4.56 -2.43
CA ALA A 119 13.00 5.88 -2.86
C ALA A 119 11.86 6.92 -2.76
N ALA A 120 10.69 6.60 -3.34
CA ALA A 120 9.54 7.48 -3.38
C ALA A 120 9.05 7.86 -1.98
N GLN A 121 9.04 6.94 -1.00
CA GLN A 121 8.58 7.26 0.35
C GLN A 121 9.49 8.27 1.05
N ALA A 122 10.80 8.26 0.77
CA ALA A 122 11.74 9.25 1.31
C ALA A 122 11.53 10.64 0.69
N GLU A 123 11.12 10.69 -0.58
CA GLU A 123 10.82 11.92 -1.33
C GLU A 123 9.46 12.52 -0.98
N THR A 124 8.52 11.70 -0.51
CA THR A 124 7.10 12.07 -0.33
C THR A 124 6.68 11.94 1.14
N THR A 125 6.04 10.84 1.53
CA THR A 125 5.52 10.47 2.85
C THR A 125 6.46 10.85 4.00
N TYR A 126 7.73 10.52 3.88
CA TYR A 126 8.75 10.74 4.91
C TYR A 126 9.70 11.89 4.58
N ARG A 127 9.41 12.74 3.59
CA ARG A 127 10.26 13.89 3.24
C ARG A 127 10.58 14.78 4.43
N TRP A 128 9.63 14.90 5.35
CA TRP A 128 9.78 15.63 6.60
C TRP A 128 10.78 14.99 7.59
N LEU A 129 11.34 13.81 7.32
CA LEU A 129 12.48 13.23 8.06
C LEU A 129 13.84 13.56 7.41
N TYR A 130 13.89 13.69 6.08
CA TYR A 130 15.14 13.78 5.32
C TYR A 130 15.64 15.22 5.14
N ASP A 131 14.74 16.18 4.94
CA ASP A 131 15.13 17.55 4.58
C ASP A 131 15.25 18.44 5.83
N SER A 132 16.47 18.78 6.26
CA SER A 132 16.72 19.59 7.47
C SER A 132 15.97 20.94 7.47
N ASN A 133 15.70 21.52 6.30
CA ASN A 133 14.92 22.77 6.15
C ASN A 133 13.43 22.59 6.44
N LYS A 134 12.98 21.35 6.65
CA LYS A 134 11.59 21.00 7.00
C LYS A 134 11.31 21.01 8.50
N ILE A 135 12.11 21.70 9.32
CA ILE A 135 11.62 22.13 10.64
C ILE A 135 10.56 23.23 10.49
N SER A 136 9.70 23.38 11.49
CA SER A 136 8.77 24.51 11.52
C SER A 136 9.56 25.80 11.72
N PRO A 137 9.26 26.89 10.98
CA PRO A 137 9.85 28.21 11.25
C PRO A 137 9.56 28.72 12.67
N LYS A 138 8.51 28.19 13.32
CA LYS A 138 8.11 28.49 14.69
C LYS A 138 8.68 27.49 15.71
N CYS A 139 9.70 26.72 15.33
CA CYS A 139 10.33 25.75 16.23
C CYS A 139 11.07 26.47 17.37
N ASN A 140 10.79 26.07 18.60
CA ASN A 140 11.48 26.59 19.79
C ASN A 140 12.71 25.77 20.21
N THR A 141 12.93 24.60 19.60
CA THR A 141 13.98 23.64 19.96
C THR A 141 14.56 22.96 18.70
N PRO A 142 15.14 23.74 17.76
CA PRO A 142 15.53 23.24 16.44
C PRO A 142 16.55 22.10 16.51
N GLU A 143 17.58 22.21 17.36
CA GLU A 143 18.61 21.19 17.52
C GLU A 143 18.01 19.85 17.96
N ARG A 144 17.21 19.89 19.03
CA ARG A 144 16.50 18.72 19.55
C ARG A 144 15.60 18.10 18.47
N CYS A 145 14.79 18.90 17.78
CA CYS A 145 13.89 18.40 16.74
C CYS A 145 14.66 17.73 15.59
N ASN A 146 15.79 18.31 15.16
CA ASN A 146 16.64 17.72 14.12
C ASN A 146 17.28 16.40 14.57
N ILE A 147 17.80 16.34 15.80
CA ILE A 147 18.31 15.08 16.39
C ILE A 147 17.21 14.02 16.40
N THR A 148 15.99 14.36 16.83
CA THR A 148 14.89 13.39 16.87
C THR A 148 14.47 12.92 15.48
N ARG A 149 14.40 13.82 14.49
CA ARG A 149 14.12 13.44 13.08
C ARG A 149 15.17 12.48 12.56
N ARG A 150 16.46 12.76 12.79
CA ARG A 150 17.56 11.87 12.41
C ARG A 150 17.42 10.48 13.05
N LYS A 151 17.23 10.43 14.38
CA LYS A 151 17.05 9.15 15.11
C LYS A 151 15.86 8.34 14.59
N ARG A 152 14.78 9.01 14.18
CA ARG A 152 13.59 8.35 13.63
C ARG A 152 13.81 7.84 12.22
N ARG A 153 14.47 8.62 11.37
CA ARG A 153 14.91 8.17 10.06
C ARG A 153 15.77 6.90 10.17
N GLU A 154 16.72 6.91 11.09
CA GLU A 154 17.58 5.75 11.37
C GLU A 154 16.74 4.56 11.87
N SER A 155 15.85 4.77 12.83
CA SER A 155 14.98 3.71 13.39
C SER A 155 14.02 3.09 12.37
N TYR A 156 13.56 3.83 11.37
CA TYR A 156 12.58 3.33 10.39
C TYR A 156 13.23 2.73 9.14
N PHE A 157 14.40 3.24 8.73
CA PHE A 157 14.92 2.98 7.39
C PHE A 157 16.34 2.40 7.36
N LEU A 158 16.96 2.15 8.52
CA LEU A 158 18.27 1.50 8.59
C LEU A 158 18.19 0.12 9.27
N PRO A 159 19.07 -0.83 8.88
CA PRO A 159 20.03 -0.72 7.77
C PRO A 159 19.38 -0.82 6.38
N THR A 160 18.21 -1.44 6.29
CA THR A 160 17.48 -1.65 5.03
C THR A 160 16.07 -1.09 5.15
N PRO A 161 15.65 -0.16 4.29
CA PRO A 161 14.30 0.39 4.35
C PRO A 161 13.28 -0.62 3.84
N GLY A 162 12.22 -0.85 4.63
CA GLY A 162 11.00 -1.49 4.16
C GLY A 162 10.05 -0.50 3.47
N ALA A 163 9.11 -1.04 2.69
CA ALA A 163 8.04 -0.25 2.08
C ALA A 163 7.03 0.24 3.13
N ALA A 164 6.99 1.55 3.30
CA ALA A 164 6.23 2.27 4.33
C ALA A 164 5.52 3.54 3.79
N GLY A 165 5.60 3.81 2.48
CA GLY A 165 5.04 5.03 1.87
C GLY A 165 3.55 5.29 2.11
N LEU A 166 2.77 4.25 2.46
CA LEU A 166 1.36 4.37 2.82
C LEU A 166 1.09 4.28 4.33
N ASP A 167 2.09 4.25 5.21
CA ASP A 167 1.86 4.12 6.64
C ASP A 167 1.15 5.36 7.22
N HIS A 168 0.10 5.15 8.01
CA HIS A 168 -0.64 6.24 8.64
C HIS A 168 0.16 6.85 9.80
N TRP A 169 0.04 8.17 10.05
CA TRP A 169 0.78 8.85 11.13
C TRP A 169 0.57 8.18 12.49
N ALA A 170 -0.63 7.69 12.78
CA ALA A 170 -0.95 7.02 14.05
C ALA A 170 -0.06 5.79 14.30
N GLY A 171 0.35 5.06 13.26
CA GLY A 171 1.26 3.91 13.38
C GLY A 171 2.71 4.29 13.66
N LEU A 172 3.07 5.58 13.58
CA LEU A 172 4.43 6.06 13.91
C LEU A 172 4.59 6.39 15.40
N GLU A 173 3.49 6.50 16.15
CA GLU A 173 3.53 6.82 17.57
C GLU A 173 3.80 5.55 18.38
N PRO A 174 4.76 5.54 19.33
CA PRO A 174 5.03 4.33 20.12
C PRO A 174 3.80 3.94 20.93
N GLU A 175 3.36 2.69 20.81
CA GLU A 175 2.22 2.12 21.57
C GLU A 175 2.44 2.16 23.09
N MET A 176 3.68 2.29 23.56
CA MET A 176 4.03 2.27 24.98
C MET A 176 4.84 3.51 25.35
N ARG A 177 4.16 4.53 25.88
CA ARG A 177 4.82 5.51 26.75
C ARG A 177 4.42 5.25 28.21
N PRO A 178 5.36 5.16 29.15
CA PRO A 178 5.02 5.24 30.55
C PRO A 178 4.29 6.57 30.79
N VAL A 179 3.17 6.49 31.52
CA VAL A 179 2.16 7.54 31.77
C VAL A 179 2.74 8.84 32.38
N ASN A 180 4.02 8.84 32.77
CA ASN A 180 4.59 9.85 33.65
C ASN A 180 5.58 10.81 32.96
N LEU A 181 5.72 10.79 31.63
CA LEU A 181 6.52 11.77 30.90
C LEU A 181 5.64 12.63 29.99
N ILE A 182 5.47 13.89 30.39
CA ILE A 182 4.61 14.96 29.82
C ILE A 182 5.04 15.37 28.38
N GLN A 183 5.83 14.58 27.67
CA GLN A 183 6.08 14.81 26.26
C GLN A 183 5.04 14.08 25.44
N LYS A 184 4.03 14.84 24.96
CA LYS A 184 2.97 14.37 24.05
C LYS A 184 3.50 14.00 22.66
N SER A 185 4.57 14.65 22.19
CA SER A 185 5.23 14.32 20.91
C SER A 185 6.75 14.23 21.08
N TRP A 186 7.38 13.55 20.15
CA TRP A 186 8.82 13.42 19.99
C TRP A 186 9.45 14.71 19.42
N LEU A 187 8.69 15.47 18.63
CA LEU A 187 9.02 16.83 18.21
C LEU A 187 8.37 17.85 19.14
N CYS A 188 8.84 19.10 19.11
CA CYS A 188 8.05 20.18 19.70
C CYS A 188 6.71 20.34 18.96
N ASP A 189 5.70 20.91 19.61
CA ASP A 189 4.33 20.96 19.07
C ASP A 189 4.25 21.57 17.66
N LYS A 190 5.05 22.62 17.40
CA LYS A 190 5.08 23.30 16.10
C LYS A 190 5.65 22.41 15.00
N CYS A 191 6.74 21.69 15.29
CA CYS A 191 7.32 20.72 14.37
C CYS A 191 6.45 19.48 14.20
N ASN A 192 5.81 19.00 15.27
CA ASN A 192 4.88 17.86 15.21
C ASN A 192 3.69 18.14 14.30
N LYS A 193 3.04 19.30 14.47
CA LYS A 193 1.93 19.72 13.61
C LYS A 193 2.36 19.80 12.14
N SER A 194 3.48 20.46 11.87
CA SER A 194 3.99 20.59 10.50
C SER A 194 4.41 19.24 9.89
N ALA A 195 4.99 18.34 10.69
CA ALA A 195 5.35 16.99 10.24
C ALA A 195 4.12 16.15 9.91
N ARG A 196 3.05 16.22 10.72
CA ARG A 196 1.76 15.56 10.45
C ARG A 196 1.15 16.00 9.13
N GLU A 197 1.05 17.32 8.92
CA GLU A 197 0.51 17.90 7.68
C GLU A 197 1.33 17.46 6.46
N ARG A 198 2.66 17.49 6.57
CA ARG A 198 3.56 17.07 5.48
C ARG A 198 3.54 15.57 5.24
N HIS A 199 3.39 14.77 6.28
CA HIS A 199 3.25 13.32 6.15
C HIS A 199 1.96 12.99 5.39
N ALA A 200 0.82 13.57 5.79
CA ALA A 200 -0.45 13.35 5.12
C ALA A 200 -0.41 13.77 3.64
N ALA A 201 0.13 14.96 3.34
CA ALA A 201 0.31 15.41 1.96
C ALA A 201 1.27 14.50 1.17
N GLY A 202 2.37 14.08 1.78
CA GLY A 202 3.33 13.16 1.18
C GLY A 202 2.72 11.77 0.92
N ARG A 203 1.85 11.26 1.78
CA ARG A 203 1.11 10.01 1.55
C ARG A 203 0.20 10.12 0.34
N GLN A 204 -0.51 11.24 0.17
CA GLN A 204 -1.32 11.47 -1.02
C GLN A 204 -0.44 11.48 -2.28
N GLU A 205 0.69 12.19 -2.25
CA GLU A 205 1.64 12.20 -3.38
C GLU A 205 2.20 10.80 -3.69
N PHE A 206 2.53 10.02 -2.66
CA PHE A 206 2.97 8.63 -2.81
C PHE A 206 1.87 7.76 -3.43
N TRP A 207 0.62 7.93 -2.99
CA TRP A 207 -0.54 7.23 -3.55
C TRP A 207 -0.72 7.50 -5.04
N GLU A 208 -0.64 8.77 -5.47
CA GLU A 208 -0.73 9.12 -6.89
C GLU A 208 0.40 8.50 -7.73
N ARG A 209 1.60 8.40 -7.15
CA ARG A 209 2.76 7.77 -7.81
C ARG A 209 2.68 6.25 -7.84
N LEU A 210 1.86 5.63 -6.98
CA LEU A 210 1.87 4.19 -6.72
C LEU A 210 1.85 3.33 -7.99
N PRO A 211 0.99 3.58 -9.00
CA PRO A 211 1.00 2.78 -10.23
C PRO A 211 2.34 2.84 -10.98
N SER A 212 2.90 4.05 -11.12
CA SER A 212 4.16 4.26 -11.85
C SER A 212 5.37 3.58 -11.19
N LEU A 213 5.35 3.41 -9.86
CA LEU A 213 6.40 2.67 -9.14
C LEU A 213 6.51 1.22 -9.61
N PHE A 214 5.43 0.68 -10.17
CA PHE A 214 5.32 -0.68 -10.70
C PHE A 214 5.19 -0.73 -12.21
N GLN A 215 5.50 0.37 -12.91
CA GLN A 215 5.39 0.48 -14.38
C GLN A 215 3.96 0.18 -14.88
N LEU A 216 2.95 0.57 -14.09
CA LEU A 216 1.55 0.49 -14.48
C LEU A 216 1.08 1.84 -15.04
N PRO A 217 0.02 1.84 -15.86
CA PRO A 217 -0.69 3.05 -16.28
C PRO A 217 -1.14 3.91 -15.08
N PRO A 218 -1.38 5.22 -15.28
CA PRO A 218 -1.91 6.09 -14.22
C PRO A 218 -3.28 5.62 -13.72
N TRP A 219 -3.67 6.07 -12.52
CA TRP A 219 -4.95 5.71 -11.90
C TRP A 219 -6.15 5.92 -12.83
N GLN A 220 -6.18 7.03 -13.59
CA GLN A 220 -7.25 7.33 -14.52
C GLN A 220 -7.51 6.20 -15.53
N GLU A 221 -6.45 5.64 -16.13
CA GLU A 221 -6.58 4.52 -17.07
C GLU A 221 -6.93 3.22 -16.35
N LEU A 222 -6.29 2.96 -15.21
CA LEU A 222 -6.54 1.76 -14.41
C LEU A 222 -7.99 1.66 -13.92
N LEU A 223 -8.64 2.80 -13.66
CA LEU A 223 -9.98 2.85 -13.09
C LEU A 223 -11.11 2.76 -14.12
N GLN A 224 -10.82 2.88 -15.42
CA GLN A 224 -11.82 2.75 -16.50
C GLN A 224 -12.64 1.46 -16.36
N GLU A 225 -11.98 0.33 -16.06
CA GLU A 225 -12.68 -0.94 -15.89
C GLU A 225 -13.75 -0.87 -14.78
N ARG A 226 -13.56 -0.05 -13.74
CA ARG A 226 -14.51 0.06 -12.62
C ARG A 226 -15.74 0.86 -13.01
N GLU A 227 -15.59 1.82 -13.92
CA GLU A 227 -16.68 2.66 -14.42
C GLU A 227 -17.62 1.85 -15.31
N ASP A 228 -17.07 0.96 -16.15
CA ASP A 228 -17.85 0.05 -17.00
C ASP A 228 -18.85 -0.79 -16.20
N MET A 229 -18.50 -1.17 -14.95
CA MET A 229 -19.43 -1.89 -14.07
C MET A 229 -20.62 -1.08 -13.58
N CYS A 230 -20.51 0.25 -13.50
CA CYS A 230 -21.60 1.11 -13.08
C CYS A 230 -22.62 1.31 -14.21
N VAL A 231 -22.19 1.19 -15.47
CA VAL A 231 -23.05 1.35 -16.66
C VAL A 231 -23.89 0.10 -16.93
N ASP A 232 -23.35 -1.10 -16.69
CA ASP A 232 -24.05 -2.38 -16.92
C ASP A 232 -25.13 -2.74 -15.86
N ASN A 233 -25.44 -1.83 -14.93
CA ASN A 233 -26.50 -2.01 -13.92
C ASN A 233 -27.75 -1.13 -14.18
N LEU A 234 -27.82 -0.46 -15.33
CA LEU A 234 -29.01 0.25 -15.84
C LEU A 234 -29.64 -0.53 -17.00
#